data_AF-A0A1G5LMG3-F1
#
_entry.id   AF-A0A1G5LMG3-F1
#
_cell.length_a   1.000
_cell.length_b   1.000
_cell.length_c   1.000
_cell.angle_alpha   90.00
_cell.angle_beta   90.00
_cell.angle_gamma   90.00
#
_symmetry.space_group_name_H-M   'P 1'
#
loop_
_entity.id
_entity.type
_entity.pdbx_description
1 polymer ?
#
loop_
_entity_poly.entity_id
_entity_poly.type
_entity_poly.pdbx_seq_one_letter_code
_entity_poly.pdbx_strand_id
1 'polypeptide(L)'
;MLRLAAGRHEEPSEEPSAAVLDRRTLRSTPESGARAGYDGAKRKKGSKLHLAVDTLGHLLAAHVTPATADDRAEVGHVAQAVQVATGESIDLAYVDQVLHR
;
A
#
# COMPACT_ATOMS: atom_id res chain seq x y z
N MET A 1 -3.37 -12.46 6.55
CA MET A 1 -4.21 -13.66 6.34
C MET A 1 -5.68 -13.34 6.03
N LEU A 2 -5.99 -12.26 5.27
CA LEU A 2 -7.39 -11.94 4.93
C LEU A 2 -7.94 -12.84 3.80
N ARG A 3 -7.09 -13.15 2.81
CA ARG A 3 -7.44 -14.06 1.69
C ARG A 3 -7.69 -15.50 2.15
N LEU A 4 -6.80 -16.05 2.97
CA LEU A 4 -6.98 -17.37 3.57
C LEU A 4 -8.26 -17.44 4.41
N ALA A 5 -8.57 -16.39 5.18
CA ALA A 5 -9.80 -16.32 5.97
C ALA A 5 -11.07 -16.24 5.10
N ALA A 6 -10.95 -15.72 3.87
CA ALA A 6 -12.01 -15.71 2.86
C ALA A 6 -12.11 -17.02 2.06
N GLY A 7 -11.36 -18.06 2.46
CA GLY A 7 -11.36 -19.36 1.77
C GLY A 7 -10.60 -19.39 0.45
N ARG A 8 -9.77 -18.37 0.18
CA ARG A 8 -8.92 -18.30 -1.02
C ARG A 8 -7.62 -19.00 -0.71
N HIS A 9 -7.46 -20.21 -1.21
CA HIS A 9 -6.27 -21.04 -1.04
C HIS A 9 -5.27 -20.77 -2.18
N GLU A 10 -4.06 -21.35 -2.10
CA GLU A 10 -2.98 -21.19 -3.09
C GLU A 10 -3.25 -21.93 -4.42
N GLU A 11 -4.53 -22.14 -4.77
CA GLU A 11 -4.87 -22.69 -6.08
C GLU A 11 -4.53 -21.65 -7.16
N PRO A 12 -3.89 -22.02 -8.28
CA PRO A 12 -3.47 -21.06 -9.31
C PRO A 12 -4.61 -20.19 -9.87
N SER A 13 -5.85 -20.68 -9.87
CA SER A 13 -7.03 -19.90 -10.29
C SER A 13 -7.51 -18.87 -9.26
N GLU A 14 -7.01 -18.92 -8.04
CA GLU A 14 -7.38 -18.04 -6.92
C GLU A 14 -6.28 -17.03 -6.55
N GLU A 15 -5.11 -17.12 -7.19
CA GLU A 15 -4.03 -16.15 -7.08
C GLU A 15 -4.37 -14.85 -7.84
N PRO A 16 -4.14 -13.68 -7.23
CA PRO A 16 -4.39 -12.40 -7.87
C PRO A 16 -3.34 -12.15 -8.93
N SER A 17 -3.78 -11.82 -10.14
CA SER A 17 -2.90 -11.37 -11.22
C SER A 17 -2.83 -9.85 -11.35
N ALA A 18 -3.64 -9.13 -10.59
CA ALA A 18 -3.65 -7.67 -10.59
C ALA A 18 -3.81 -7.08 -9.19
N ALA A 19 -3.16 -5.93 -8.98
CA ALA A 19 -3.22 -5.17 -7.74
C ALA A 19 -3.67 -3.71 -7.99
N VAL A 20 -4.29 -3.11 -6.97
CA VAL A 20 -4.58 -1.68 -6.90
C VAL A 20 -3.77 -1.09 -5.75
N LEU A 21 -2.97 -0.07 -6.06
CA LEU A 21 -2.13 0.65 -5.11
C LEU A 21 -2.65 2.07 -4.92
N ASP A 22 -2.83 2.43 -3.65
CA ASP A 22 -3.24 3.77 -3.26
C ASP A 22 -2.43 4.24 -2.05
N ARG A 23 -2.40 5.56 -1.86
CA ARG A 23 -1.82 6.17 -0.66
C ARG A 23 -2.80 7.11 0.03
N ARG A 24 -2.76 7.11 1.36
CA ARG A 24 -3.46 8.13 2.15
C ARG A 24 -2.63 8.66 3.29
N THR A 25 -2.73 9.96 3.55
CA THR A 25 -2.12 10.59 4.72
C THR A 25 -3.07 10.57 5.91
N LEU A 26 -2.71 9.80 6.93
CA LEU A 26 -3.39 9.69 8.22
C LEU A 26 -2.92 10.78 9.15
N ARG A 27 -3.85 11.52 9.77
CA ARG A 27 -3.52 12.56 10.74
C ARG A 27 -2.93 11.92 12.00
N SER A 28 -1.79 12.45 12.45
CA SER A 28 -1.16 12.00 13.68
C SER A 28 -1.79 12.67 14.91
N THR A 29 -1.66 12.04 16.06
CA THR A 29 -1.90 12.69 17.36
C THR A 29 -0.67 13.52 17.78
N PRO A 30 -0.79 14.43 18.76
CA PRO A 30 0.36 15.18 19.29
C PRO A 30 1.51 14.28 19.78
N GLU A 31 1.19 13.11 20.34
CA GLU A 31 2.12 12.13 20.92
C GLU A 31 2.89 11.33 19.85
N SER A 32 2.52 11.46 18.58
CA SER A 32 3.17 10.72 17.48
C SER A 32 4.61 11.16 17.23
N GLY A 33 5.03 12.32 17.76
CA GLY A 33 6.42 12.74 17.82
C GLY A 33 7.12 12.82 16.46
N ALA A 34 8.36 12.33 16.39
CA ALA A 34 9.21 12.34 15.19
C ALA A 34 8.78 11.32 14.11
N ARG A 35 7.88 10.38 14.42
CA ARG A 35 7.38 9.37 13.47
C ARG A 35 6.37 9.94 12.47
N ALA A 36 5.87 11.16 12.73
CA ALA A 36 4.93 11.86 11.88
C ALA A 36 5.62 13.01 11.12
N GLY A 37 5.40 13.07 9.81
CA GLY A 37 5.84 14.14 8.92
C GLY A 37 4.72 15.14 8.63
N TYR A 38 5.04 16.27 8.01
CA TYR A 38 4.04 17.21 7.51
C TYR A 38 3.81 17.01 6.02
N ASP A 39 2.55 16.76 5.63
CA ASP A 39 2.12 16.72 4.24
C ASP A 39 1.60 18.09 3.83
N GLY A 40 2.35 18.80 3.00
CA GLY A 40 1.95 20.12 2.49
C GLY A 40 0.75 20.06 1.55
N ALA A 41 0.64 19.03 0.72
CA ALA A 41 -0.46 18.87 -0.23
C ALA A 41 -1.80 18.61 0.50
N LYS A 42 -1.75 17.88 1.63
CA LYS A 42 -2.92 17.57 2.46
C LYS A 42 -3.05 18.45 3.70
N ARG A 43 -2.12 19.40 3.89
CA ARG A 43 -2.05 20.39 4.99
C ARG A 43 -2.22 19.77 6.38
N LYS A 44 -1.58 18.63 6.63
CA LYS A 44 -1.69 17.91 7.92
C LYS A 44 -0.40 17.23 8.31
N LYS A 45 -0.15 17.17 9.63
CA LYS A 45 0.88 16.33 10.23
C LYS A 45 0.35 14.90 10.34
N GLY A 46 1.18 13.92 9.99
CA GLY A 46 0.70 12.57 9.82
C GLY A 46 1.74 11.56 9.34
N SER A 47 1.20 10.40 9.00
CA SER A 47 1.93 9.32 8.32
C SER A 47 1.19 8.98 7.04
N LYS A 48 1.93 8.60 6.01
CA LYS A 48 1.37 8.05 4.78
C LYS A 48 1.22 6.54 4.97
N LEU A 49 0.04 6.04 4.63
CA LEU A 49 -0.21 4.62 4.47
C LEU A 49 -0.27 4.35 2.97
N HIS A 50 0.70 3.60 2.46
CA HIS A 50 0.70 3.03 1.12
C HIS A 50 0.11 1.63 1.23
N LEU A 51 -0.89 1.33 0.41
CA LEU A 51 -1.69 0.13 0.54
C LEU A 51 -1.88 -0.50 -0.83
N ALA A 52 -1.74 -1.82 -0.89
CA ALA A 52 -2.01 -2.62 -2.08
C ALA A 52 -3.08 -3.66 -1.77
N VAL A 53 -4.08 -3.75 -2.64
CA VAL A 53 -5.14 -4.76 -2.58
C VAL A 53 -5.23 -5.52 -3.89
N ASP A 54 -5.78 -6.73 -3.85
CA ASP A 54 -6.22 -7.42 -5.06
C ASP A 54 -7.49 -6.77 -5.64
N THR A 55 -7.93 -7.26 -6.80
CA THR A 55 -9.14 -6.78 -7.47
C THR A 55 -10.44 -7.06 -6.72
N LEU A 56 -10.42 -7.94 -5.72
CA LEU A 56 -11.55 -8.19 -4.83
C LEU A 56 -11.47 -7.38 -3.52
N GLY A 57 -10.44 -6.55 -3.36
CA GLY A 57 -10.25 -5.68 -2.20
C GLY A 57 -9.53 -6.35 -1.03
N HIS A 58 -8.94 -7.53 -1.19
CA HIS A 58 -8.15 -8.15 -0.12
C HIS A 58 -6.77 -7.51 -0.02
N LEU A 59 -6.35 -7.20 1.20
CA LEU A 59 -5.04 -6.62 1.48
C LEU A 59 -3.90 -7.56 1.07
N LEU A 60 -3.01 -7.06 0.20
CA LEU A 60 -1.78 -7.72 -0.23
C LEU A 60 -0.57 -7.17 0.52
N ALA A 61 -0.46 -5.84 0.64
CA ALA A 61 0.62 -5.19 1.37
C ALA A 61 0.18 -3.85 1.96
N ALA A 62 0.85 -3.45 3.04
CA ALA A 62 0.70 -2.13 3.65
C ALA A 62 2.06 -1.64 4.14
N HIS A 63 2.39 -0.39 3.82
CA HIS A 63 3.63 0.25 4.23
C HIS A 63 3.34 1.65 4.79
N VAL A 64 3.83 1.93 6.01
CA VAL A 64 3.59 3.20 6.69
C VAL A 64 4.87 3.99 6.78
N THR A 65 4.84 5.24 6.31
CA THR A 65 5.98 6.15 6.34
C THR A 65 5.59 7.49 6.97
N PRO A 66 6.55 8.30 7.43
CA PRO A 66 6.28 9.69 7.77
C PRO A 66 5.70 10.43 6.56
N ALA A 67 4.79 11.39 6.78
CA ALA A 67 4.11 12.04 5.64
C ALA A 67 5.02 12.91 4.74
N THR A 68 6.29 13.08 5.11
CA THR A 68 7.32 13.73 4.29
C THR A 68 8.01 12.77 3.31
N ALA A 69 7.80 11.45 3.43
CA ALA A 69 8.43 10.47 2.56
C ALA A 69 8.03 10.68 1.09
N ASP A 70 8.98 10.47 0.18
CA ASP A 70 8.75 10.55 -1.26
C ASP A 70 7.94 9.35 -1.73
N ASP A 71 6.78 9.62 -2.29
CA ASP A 71 5.83 8.59 -2.65
C ASP A 71 6.34 7.67 -3.77
N ARG A 72 7.18 8.18 -4.68
CA ARG A 72 7.75 7.36 -5.76
C ARG A 72 8.71 6.30 -5.25
N ALA A 73 9.55 6.67 -4.26
CA ALA A 73 10.47 5.73 -3.65
C ALA A 73 9.71 4.61 -2.91
N GLU A 74 8.62 4.95 -2.23
CA GLU A 74 7.86 3.98 -1.44
C GLU A 74 6.98 3.04 -2.26
N VAL A 75 6.57 3.43 -3.49
CA VAL A 75 5.87 2.52 -4.41
C VAL A 75 6.71 1.28 -4.70
N GLY A 76 8.04 1.42 -4.83
CA GLY A 76 8.95 0.29 -5.05
C GLY A 76 8.92 -0.72 -3.90
N HIS A 77 8.95 -0.24 -2.65
CA HIS A 77 8.85 -1.09 -1.47
C HIS A 77 7.52 -1.84 -1.41
N VAL A 78 6.41 -1.18 -1.74
CA VAL A 78 5.09 -1.81 -1.77
C VAL A 78 4.98 -2.83 -2.89
N ALA A 79 5.47 -2.52 -4.09
CA ALA A 79 5.46 -3.45 -5.22
C ALA A 79 6.26 -4.72 -4.91
N GLN A 80 7.43 -4.59 -4.31
CA GLN A 80 8.22 -5.73 -3.87
C GLN A 80 7.50 -6.56 -2.80
N ALA A 81 6.90 -5.90 -1.80
CA ALA A 81 6.15 -6.58 -0.75
C ALA A 81 4.92 -7.32 -1.31
N VAL A 82 4.24 -6.74 -2.32
CA VAL A 82 3.14 -7.39 -3.03
C VAL A 82 3.63 -8.67 -3.70
N GLN A 83 4.70 -8.61 -4.50
CA GLN A 83 5.19 -9.79 -5.20
C GLN A 83 5.63 -10.90 -4.25
N VAL A 84 6.33 -10.58 -3.16
CA VAL A 84 6.69 -11.55 -2.12
C VAL A 84 5.43 -12.18 -1.50
N ALA A 85 4.39 -11.37 -1.24
CA ALA A 85 3.14 -11.85 -0.65
C ALA A 85 2.26 -12.66 -1.60
N THR A 86 2.48 -12.55 -2.92
CA THR A 86 1.68 -13.23 -3.94
C THR A 86 2.47 -14.28 -4.73
N GLY A 87 3.72 -14.57 -4.36
CA GLY A 87 4.55 -15.52 -5.11
C GLY A 87 4.84 -15.07 -6.54
N GLU A 88 5.04 -13.76 -6.74
CA GLU A 88 5.29 -13.13 -8.04
C GLU A 88 4.12 -13.21 -9.05
N SER A 89 2.90 -13.53 -8.60
CA SER A 89 1.74 -13.69 -9.50
C SER A 89 1.13 -12.38 -10.03
N ILE A 90 1.56 -11.20 -9.58
CA ILE A 90 0.96 -9.92 -9.98
C ILE A 90 1.63 -9.42 -11.27
N ASP A 91 0.87 -9.38 -12.36
CA ASP A 91 1.32 -8.91 -13.68
C ASP A 91 0.94 -7.45 -13.96
N LEU A 92 -0.11 -6.96 -13.31
CA LEU A 92 -0.68 -5.63 -13.55
C LEU A 92 -0.94 -4.87 -12.25
N ALA A 93 -0.48 -3.63 -12.17
CA ALA A 93 -0.76 -2.74 -11.05
C ALA A 93 -1.47 -1.46 -11.53
N TYR A 94 -2.63 -1.16 -10.96
CA TYR A 94 -3.27 0.15 -11.06
C TYR A 94 -2.80 1.01 -9.90
N VAL A 95 -2.32 2.21 -10.20
CA VAL A 95 -1.69 3.08 -9.21
C VAL A 95 -2.30 4.48 -9.33
N ASP A 96 -2.71 5.09 -8.21
CA ASP A 96 -3.29 6.44 -8.23
C ASP A 96 -2.33 7.46 -8.90
N GLN A 97 -2.86 8.34 -9.76
CA GLN A 97 -2.08 9.23 -10.62
C GLN A 97 -1.15 10.18 -9.85
N VAL A 98 -1.46 10.47 -8.58
CA VAL A 98 -0.63 11.31 -7.71
C VAL A 98 0.66 10.59 -7.27
N LEU A 99 0.76 9.26 -7.45
CA LEU A 99 1.97 8.47 -7.22
C LEU A 99 2.94 8.48 -8.43
N HIS A 100 2.49 8.94 -9.61
CA HIS A 100 3.29 8.88 -10.85
C HIS A 100 3.96 10.21 -11.26
N ARG A 101 3.70 11.33 -10.57
CA ARG A 101 4.37 12.62 -10.86
C ARG A 101 5.74 12.77 -10.23
#